data_AF-A0A9P8HU99-F1
#
_entry.id   AF-A0A9P8HU99-F1
#
_cell.length_a   1.000
_cell.length_b   1.000
_cell.length_c   1.000
_cell.angle_alpha   90.00
_cell.angle_beta   90.00
_cell.angle_gamma   90.00
#
_symmetry.space_group_name_H-M   'P 1'
#
loop_
_entity.id
_entity.type
_entity.pdbx_description
1 polymer ?
#
loop_
_entity_poly.entity_id
_entity_poly.type
_entity_poly.pdbx_seq_one_letter_code
_entity_poly.pdbx_strand_id
1 'polypeptide(L)'
;MPDSAVKVDTAVETAPPPPPPPPLDLALNLNLDLALELKLIPNPLSQPALLAALTRTERASFPPPERLPFPHTLAPQRHNTSLHCTFDRATSTLLAYLVLTRTRRTVLLHKLCVLPAHRGRGVGTWTVRAAVAGLRARGAAGRVQLWVDEGRGAARRVYARCGFVEVERVEAYYGPGRTGVRMVVEL
;
A
#
# COMPACT_ATOMS: atom_id res chain seq x y z
N MET A 1 52.57 -31.05 4.07
CA MET A 1 51.30 -31.78 3.92
C MET A 1 50.57 -31.70 5.27
N PRO A 2 49.24 -31.50 5.25
CA PRO A 2 48.58 -30.25 5.66
C PRO A 2 47.89 -30.40 7.05
N ASP A 3 47.28 -29.38 7.65
CA ASP A 3 45.86 -29.12 7.39
C ASP A 3 45.39 -27.72 7.80
N SER A 4 44.58 -27.14 6.91
CA SER A 4 44.01 -25.80 6.99
C SER A 4 42.67 -25.86 7.73
N ALA A 5 42.46 -24.94 8.67
CA ALA A 5 41.22 -24.82 9.42
C ALA A 5 40.03 -24.48 8.50
N VAL A 6 38.96 -25.27 8.67
CA VAL A 6 37.70 -25.24 7.93
C VAL A 6 36.86 -24.01 8.31
N LYS A 7 36.36 -23.34 7.28
CA LYS A 7 35.43 -22.21 7.32
C LYS A 7 34.01 -22.76 7.49
N VAL A 8 33.28 -22.31 8.52
CA VAL A 8 31.87 -22.67 8.72
C VAL A 8 31.00 -21.65 7.97
N ASP A 9 30.40 -22.09 6.86
CA ASP A 9 29.40 -21.34 6.10
C ASP A 9 28.03 -21.42 6.80
N THR A 10 27.46 -20.27 7.16
CA THR A 10 26.12 -20.14 7.72
C THR A 10 25.09 -20.09 6.59
N ALA A 11 24.38 -21.20 6.35
CA ALA A 11 23.26 -21.25 5.42
C ALA A 11 22.01 -20.58 6.02
N VAL A 12 21.42 -19.63 5.30
CA VAL A 12 20.11 -19.06 5.58
C VAL A 12 19.05 -19.95 4.93
N GLU A 13 18.29 -20.67 5.74
CA GLU A 13 17.23 -21.58 5.30
C GLU A 13 15.98 -20.78 4.87
N THR A 14 15.62 -20.88 3.58
CA THR A 14 14.46 -20.24 2.98
C THR A 14 13.22 -21.11 3.13
N ALA A 15 12.17 -20.56 3.76
CA ALA A 15 10.87 -21.24 3.92
C ALA A 15 10.21 -21.62 2.57
N PRO A 16 9.46 -22.75 2.51
CA PRO A 16 8.84 -23.24 1.28
C PRO A 16 7.70 -22.32 0.78
N PRO A 17 7.42 -22.31 -0.54
CA PRO A 17 6.40 -21.46 -1.15
C PRO A 17 4.98 -21.87 -0.74
N PRO A 18 4.06 -20.90 -0.53
CA PRO A 18 2.67 -21.18 -0.19
C PRO A 18 1.90 -21.81 -1.37
N PRO A 19 0.82 -22.57 -1.08
CA PRO A 19 -0.01 -23.20 -2.11
C PRO A 19 -0.72 -22.17 -3.01
N PRO A 20 -1.05 -22.52 -4.26
CA PRO A 20 -1.72 -21.62 -5.19
C PRO A 20 -3.11 -21.20 -4.67
N PRO A 21 -3.51 -19.94 -4.85
CA PRO A 21 -4.84 -19.47 -4.47
C PRO A 21 -5.93 -20.22 -5.26
N PRO A 22 -7.10 -20.50 -4.66
CA PRO A 22 -8.21 -21.14 -5.35
C PRO A 22 -8.70 -20.29 -6.54
N PRO A 23 -9.28 -20.93 -7.58
CA PRO A 23 -9.71 -20.24 -8.80
C PRO A 23 -10.69 -19.09 -8.50
N LEU A 24 -10.43 -17.96 -9.14
CA LEU A 24 -11.21 -16.73 -9.08
C LEU A 24 -12.55 -16.95 -9.79
N ASP A 25 -13.57 -17.35 -9.03
CA ASP A 25 -14.94 -17.13 -9.45
C ASP A 25 -15.84 -16.87 -8.24
N LEU A 26 -15.93 -15.60 -7.86
CA LEU A 26 -17.19 -15.02 -7.41
C LEU A 26 -17.02 -13.49 -7.40
N ALA A 27 -17.88 -12.84 -8.16
CA ALA A 27 -18.01 -11.40 -8.29
C ALA A 27 -17.60 -10.65 -7.02
N LEU A 28 -16.71 -9.68 -7.21
CA LEU A 28 -16.44 -8.60 -6.28
C LEU A 28 -17.76 -7.99 -5.81
N ASN A 29 -18.32 -8.48 -4.71
CA ASN A 29 -19.29 -7.74 -3.89
C ASN A 29 -18.52 -6.62 -3.17
N LEU A 30 -17.92 -5.72 -3.96
CA LEU A 30 -17.70 -4.34 -3.58
C LEU A 30 -19.10 -3.82 -3.31
N ASN A 31 -19.40 -3.34 -2.09
CA ASN A 31 -20.68 -2.70 -1.78
C ASN A 31 -21.12 -1.85 -2.98
N LEU A 32 -22.20 -2.28 -3.65
CA LEU A 32 -22.66 -1.72 -4.92
C LEU A 32 -23.12 -0.25 -4.82
N ASP A 33 -23.18 0.30 -3.60
CA ASP A 33 -23.62 1.68 -3.34
C ASP A 33 -22.51 2.73 -3.54
N LEU A 34 -21.26 2.32 -3.71
CA LEU A 34 -20.14 3.24 -3.87
C LEU A 34 -19.71 3.27 -5.35
N ALA A 35 -20.26 4.23 -6.09
CA ALA A 35 -19.87 4.54 -7.46
C ALA A 35 -18.45 5.15 -7.52
N LEU A 36 -17.43 4.35 -7.20
CA LEU A 36 -16.04 4.77 -7.10
C LEU A 36 -15.22 4.31 -8.30
N GLU A 37 -14.18 5.06 -8.59
CA GLU A 37 -13.24 4.76 -9.66
C GLU A 37 -11.80 4.98 -9.17
N LEU A 38 -10.95 3.97 -9.35
CA LEU A 38 -9.53 4.06 -9.04
C LEU A 38 -8.76 4.32 -10.33
N LYS A 39 -8.06 5.46 -10.40
CA LYS A 39 -7.25 5.84 -11.55
C LYS A 39 -5.77 5.86 -11.19
N LEU A 40 -4.96 5.20 -12.01
CA LEU A 40 -3.52 5.46 -12.06
C LEU A 40 -3.32 6.86 -12.65
N ILE A 41 -2.58 7.72 -11.96
CA ILE A 41 -2.31 9.08 -12.41
C ILE A 41 -1.03 9.08 -13.24
N PRO A 42 -1.10 9.26 -14.57
CA PRO A 42 0.09 9.44 -15.39
C PRO A 42 0.69 10.82 -15.11
N ASN A 43 2.02 10.88 -15.05
CA ASN A 43 2.80 12.10 -14.85
C ASN A 43 2.17 13.07 -13.82
N PRO A 44 2.05 12.67 -12.54
CA PRO A 44 1.37 13.48 -11.52
C PRO A 44 2.01 14.86 -11.32
N LEU A 45 3.29 15.02 -11.68
CA LEU A 45 4.02 16.27 -11.57
C LEU A 45 3.55 17.34 -12.56
N SER A 46 2.89 16.96 -13.66
CA SER A 46 2.30 17.91 -14.61
C SER A 46 0.88 18.34 -14.22
N GLN A 47 0.37 17.93 -13.05
CA GLN A 47 -1.00 18.20 -12.61
C GLN A 47 -1.01 19.05 -11.31
N PRO A 48 -0.79 20.37 -11.40
CA PRO A 48 -0.61 21.23 -10.22
C PRO A 48 -1.85 21.28 -9.30
N ALA A 49 -3.05 21.27 -9.88
CA ALA A 49 -4.30 21.26 -9.10
C ALA A 49 -4.45 19.98 -8.25
N LEU A 50 -4.08 18.83 -8.82
CA LEU A 50 -4.09 17.56 -8.11
C LEU A 50 -3.06 17.56 -6.97
N LEU A 51 -1.82 17.97 -7.25
CA LEU A 51 -0.77 18.06 -6.23
C LEU A 51 -1.16 18.99 -5.08
N ALA A 52 -1.79 20.13 -5.38
CA ALA A 52 -2.30 21.03 -4.36
C ALA A 52 -3.39 20.37 -3.50
N ALA A 53 -4.31 19.62 -4.10
CA ALA A 53 -5.33 18.86 -3.36
C ALA A 53 -4.72 17.77 -2.46
N LEU A 54 -3.75 17.02 -2.97
CA LEU A 54 -3.03 15.99 -2.22
C LEU A 54 -2.23 16.59 -1.06
N THR A 55 -1.53 17.71 -1.30
CA THR A 55 -0.75 18.41 -0.28
C THR A 55 -1.64 18.97 0.84
N ARG A 56 -2.80 19.54 0.50
CA ARG A 56 -3.79 19.98 1.49
C ARG A 56 -4.31 18.79 2.31
N THR A 57 -4.58 17.67 1.66
CA THR A 57 -5.04 16.45 2.33
C THR A 57 -3.98 15.89 3.28
N GLU A 58 -2.71 15.84 2.88
CA GLU A 58 -1.59 15.42 3.73
C GLU A 58 -1.49 16.31 4.97
N ARG A 59 -1.54 17.63 4.79
CA ARG A 59 -1.47 18.60 5.89
C ARG A 59 -2.59 18.42 6.91
N ALA A 60 -3.79 18.08 6.45
CA ALA A 60 -4.96 17.84 7.31
C ALA A 60 -4.97 16.44 7.96
N SER A 61 -4.18 15.50 7.45
CA SER A 61 -4.26 14.08 7.84
C SER A 61 -3.06 13.58 8.62
N PHE A 62 -1.89 14.21 8.44
CA PHE A 62 -0.63 13.74 9.00
C PHE A 62 0.18 14.88 9.63
N PRO A 63 0.87 14.61 10.75
CA PRO A 63 1.82 15.55 11.33
C PRO A 63 3.02 15.76 10.39
N PRO A 64 3.74 16.90 10.48
CA PRO A 64 4.83 17.25 9.57
C PRO A 64 5.83 16.13 9.20
N PRO A 65 6.37 15.33 10.15
CA PRO A 65 7.36 14.30 9.81
C PRO A 65 6.80 13.12 9.01
N GLU A 66 5.47 12.96 8.97
CA GLU A 66 4.82 11.85 8.27
C GLU A 66 4.19 12.26 6.93
N ARG A 67 4.25 13.55 6.59
CA ARG A 67 3.71 14.06 5.34
C ARG A 67 4.58 13.58 4.17
N LEU A 68 3.92 13.18 3.09
CA LEU A 68 4.63 12.73 1.91
C LEU A 68 5.05 13.93 1.04
N PRO A 69 6.36 14.11 0.75
CA PRO A 69 6.83 15.15 -0.16
C PRO A 69 6.60 14.72 -1.62
N PHE A 70 5.39 14.93 -2.15
CA PHE A 70 4.97 14.42 -3.47
C PHE A 70 5.96 14.70 -4.63
N PRO A 71 6.54 15.90 -4.80
CA PRO A 71 7.47 16.14 -5.90
C PRO A 71 8.70 15.21 -5.87
N HIS A 72 9.22 14.94 -4.68
CA HIS A 72 10.36 14.06 -4.49
C HIS A 72 9.97 12.57 -4.59
N THR A 73 8.83 12.19 -4.00
CA THR A 73 8.36 10.79 -4.02
C THR A 73 7.93 10.33 -5.42
N LEU A 74 7.35 11.24 -6.21
CA LEU A 74 6.82 10.98 -7.55
C LEU A 74 7.78 11.45 -8.66
N ALA A 75 9.03 11.75 -8.32
CA ALA A 75 10.04 12.18 -9.26
C ALA A 75 10.22 11.14 -10.40
N PRO A 76 10.44 11.56 -11.66
CA PRO A 76 10.52 10.64 -12.81
C PRO A 76 11.59 9.54 -12.66
N GLN A 77 12.63 9.81 -11.88
CA GLN A 77 13.71 8.87 -11.56
C GLN A 77 13.24 7.67 -10.73
N ARG A 78 12.10 7.79 -10.01
CA ARG A 78 11.44 6.75 -9.23
C ARG A 78 10.46 5.96 -10.10
N HIS A 79 10.95 5.37 -11.18
CA HIS A 79 10.18 4.62 -12.19
C HIS A 79 9.34 3.45 -11.64
N ASN A 80 9.55 3.06 -10.38
CA ASN A 80 8.81 2.01 -9.71
C ASN A 80 7.69 2.52 -8.77
N THR A 81 7.53 3.84 -8.62
CA THR A 81 6.51 4.43 -7.75
C THR A 81 5.35 4.96 -8.59
N SER A 82 4.13 4.62 -8.18
CA SER A 82 2.90 4.99 -8.87
C SER A 82 1.90 5.62 -7.90
N LEU A 83 1.22 6.66 -8.36
CA LEU A 83 0.14 7.33 -7.65
C LEU A 83 -1.20 6.88 -8.22
N HIS A 84 -2.08 6.40 -7.37
CA HIS A 84 -3.46 6.07 -7.70
C HIS A 84 -4.39 6.97 -6.91
N CYS A 85 -5.43 7.48 -7.55
CA CYS A 85 -6.43 8.33 -6.93
C CYS A 85 -7.81 7.69 -7.07
N THR A 86 -8.57 7.70 -5.98
CA THR A 86 -9.97 7.27 -5.97
C THR A 86 -10.87 8.48 -6.14
N PHE A 87 -11.74 8.42 -7.14
CA PHE A 87 -12.73 9.45 -7.43
C PHE A 87 -14.14 8.91 -7.25
N ASP A 88 -15.05 9.81 -6.91
CA ASP A 88 -16.48 9.61 -7.08
C ASP A 88 -16.81 9.68 -8.57
N ARG A 89 -17.47 8.66 -9.14
CA ARG A 89 -17.78 8.60 -10.59
C ARG A 89 -18.78 9.66 -11.02
N ALA A 90 -19.74 10.01 -10.18
CA ALA A 90 -20.80 10.93 -10.53
C ALA A 90 -20.29 12.39 -10.52
N THR A 91 -19.46 12.72 -9.53
CA THR A 91 -19.01 14.10 -9.30
C THR A 91 -17.57 14.36 -9.73
N SER A 92 -16.80 13.31 -10.06
CA SER A 92 -15.35 13.39 -10.27
C SER A 92 -14.56 13.96 -9.08
N THR A 93 -15.14 13.91 -7.88
CA THR A 93 -14.50 14.40 -6.65
C THR A 93 -13.42 13.45 -6.18
N LEU A 94 -12.21 13.95 -5.87
CA LEU A 94 -11.14 13.16 -5.27
C LEU A 94 -11.51 12.75 -3.84
N LEU A 95 -11.50 11.45 -3.55
CA LEU A 95 -11.87 10.92 -2.22
C LEU A 95 -10.69 10.32 -1.46
N ALA A 96 -9.72 9.74 -2.17
CA ALA A 96 -8.53 9.14 -1.58
C ALA A 96 -7.37 9.10 -2.57
N TYR A 97 -6.16 8.94 -2.05
CA TYR A 97 -5.00 8.56 -2.84
C TYR A 97 -4.24 7.40 -2.20
N LEU A 98 -3.52 6.69 -3.06
CA LEU A 98 -2.72 5.51 -2.75
C LEU A 98 -1.40 5.60 -3.51
N VAL A 99 -0.29 5.49 -2.79
CA VAL A 99 1.06 5.41 -3.37
C VAL A 99 1.54 3.98 -3.26
N LEU A 100 1.90 3.40 -4.41
CA LEU A 100 2.44 2.06 -4.50
C LEU A 100 3.87 2.13 -5.05
N THR A 101 4.80 1.45 -4.41
CA THR A 101 6.18 1.30 -4.88
C THR A 101 6.43 -0.17 -5.21
N ARG A 102 6.75 -0.46 -6.47
CA ARG A 102 7.00 -1.81 -6.96
C ARG A 102 8.46 -2.19 -6.78
N THR A 103 8.68 -3.42 -6.37
CA THR A 103 9.95 -4.13 -6.45
C THR A 103 9.70 -5.45 -7.21
N ARG A 104 10.75 -6.20 -7.57
CA ARG A 104 10.66 -7.36 -8.48
C ARG A 104 9.41 -8.23 -8.29
N ARG A 105 9.21 -8.79 -7.09
CA ARG A 105 8.08 -9.68 -6.77
C ARG A 105 7.12 -9.12 -5.71
N THR A 106 7.32 -7.89 -5.27
CA THR A 106 6.55 -7.31 -4.16
C THR A 106 6.18 -5.87 -4.43
N VAL A 107 4.93 -5.51 -4.15
CA VAL A 107 4.47 -4.12 -4.14
C VAL A 107 4.40 -3.64 -2.69
N LEU A 108 5.05 -2.53 -2.39
CA LEU A 108 4.88 -1.81 -1.13
C LEU A 108 3.70 -0.85 -1.27
N LEU A 109 2.68 -1.03 -0.43
CA LEU A 109 1.67 0.01 -0.20
C LEU A 109 2.31 1.06 0.71
N HIS A 110 2.92 2.07 0.09
CA HIS A 110 3.72 3.07 0.79
C HIS A 110 2.84 4.04 1.58
N LYS A 111 1.71 4.48 1.00
CA LYS A 111 0.84 5.46 1.65
C LYS A 111 -0.59 5.30 1.16
N LEU A 112 -1.54 5.33 2.09
CA LEU A 112 -2.97 5.46 1.81
C LEU A 112 -3.50 6.63 2.62
N CYS A 113 -4.29 7.48 1.99
CA CYS A 113 -5.05 8.48 2.72
C CYS A 113 -6.42 8.69 2.08
N VAL A 114 -7.45 8.61 2.92
CA VAL A 114 -8.81 9.03 2.58
C VAL A 114 -8.98 10.46 3.08
N LEU A 115 -9.51 11.32 2.22
CA LEU A 115 -9.79 12.72 2.56
C LEU A 115 -10.69 12.79 3.81
N PRO A 116 -10.42 13.71 4.76
CA PRO A 116 -11.14 13.76 6.04
C PRO A 116 -12.66 13.68 5.93
N ALA A 117 -13.26 14.42 4.98
CA ALA A 117 -14.71 14.47 4.75
C ALA A 117 -15.34 13.16 4.25
N HIS A 118 -14.53 12.19 3.81
CA HIS A 118 -14.99 10.94 3.21
C HIS A 118 -14.58 9.69 4.00
N ARG A 119 -14.06 9.87 5.22
CA ARG A 119 -13.71 8.78 6.13
C ARG A 119 -14.97 8.10 6.69
N GLY A 120 -14.81 6.88 7.20
CA GLY A 120 -15.92 6.10 7.76
C GLY A 120 -16.89 5.50 6.73
N ARG A 121 -16.75 5.86 5.44
CA ARG A 121 -17.65 5.43 4.35
C ARG A 121 -17.14 4.23 3.55
N GLY A 122 -16.13 3.51 4.04
CA GLY A 122 -15.56 2.36 3.33
C GLY A 122 -14.61 2.67 2.15
N VAL A 123 -14.39 3.96 1.81
CA VAL A 123 -13.52 4.38 0.69
C VAL A 123 -12.14 3.73 0.76
N GLY A 124 -11.47 3.76 1.92
CA GLY A 124 -10.13 3.17 2.06
C GLY A 124 -10.09 1.67 1.79
N THR A 125 -11.08 0.91 2.29
CA THR A 125 -11.19 -0.53 2.01
C THR A 125 -11.45 -0.79 0.53
N TRP A 126 -12.32 0.02 -0.10
CA TRP A 126 -12.58 -0.08 -1.53
C TRP A 126 -11.31 0.20 -2.35
N THR A 127 -10.61 1.30 -2.05
CA THR A 127 -9.36 1.70 -2.74
C THR A 127 -8.31 0.59 -2.69
N VAL A 128 -8.09 -0.01 -1.52
CA VAL A 128 -7.08 -1.08 -1.35
C VAL A 128 -7.53 -2.35 -2.09
N ARG A 129 -8.79 -2.76 -1.99
CA ARG A 129 -9.30 -3.94 -2.73
C ARG A 129 -9.17 -3.75 -4.24
N ALA A 130 -9.55 -2.58 -4.77
CA ALA A 130 -9.44 -2.26 -6.18
C ALA A 130 -7.98 -2.31 -6.66
N ALA A 131 -7.05 -1.75 -5.88
CA ALA A 131 -5.63 -1.80 -6.19
C ALA A 131 -5.07 -3.23 -6.18
N VAL A 132 -5.40 -4.03 -5.16
CA VAL A 132 -4.99 -5.44 -5.06
C VAL A 132 -5.55 -6.26 -6.22
N ALA A 133 -6.84 -6.11 -6.54
CA ALA A 133 -7.47 -6.79 -7.68
C ALA A 133 -6.79 -6.42 -9.01
N GLY A 134 -6.49 -5.13 -9.22
CA GLY A 134 -5.76 -4.68 -10.40
C GLY A 134 -4.33 -5.23 -10.49
N LEU A 135 -3.67 -5.45 -9.36
CA LEU A 135 -2.34 -6.10 -9.33
C LEU A 135 -2.42 -7.59 -9.65
N ARG A 136 -3.43 -8.31 -9.11
CA ARG A 136 -3.68 -9.73 -9.40
C ARG A 136 -3.93 -9.96 -10.88
N ALA A 137 -4.84 -9.18 -11.46
CA ALA A 137 -5.21 -9.30 -12.88
C ALA A 137 -4.02 -9.10 -13.84
N ARG A 138 -2.99 -8.35 -13.43
CA ARG A 138 -1.79 -8.10 -14.23
C ARG A 138 -0.68 -9.13 -14.01
N GLY A 139 -0.81 -10.03 -13.03
CA GLY A 139 0.26 -10.97 -12.65
C GLY A 139 1.59 -10.27 -12.28
N ALA A 140 1.53 -9.01 -11.85
CA ALA A 140 2.70 -8.13 -11.83
C ALA A 140 3.57 -8.30 -10.57
N ALA A 141 3.11 -8.98 -9.54
CA ALA A 141 3.85 -9.25 -8.31
C ALA A 141 3.27 -10.50 -7.62
N GLY A 142 4.06 -11.13 -6.75
CA GLY A 142 3.58 -12.26 -5.93
C GLY A 142 2.84 -11.82 -4.67
N ARG A 143 3.12 -10.61 -4.17
CA ARG A 143 2.48 -10.09 -2.95
C ARG A 143 2.45 -8.56 -2.86
N VAL A 144 1.60 -8.06 -1.98
CA VAL A 144 1.59 -6.68 -1.50
C VAL A 144 1.93 -6.66 -0.02
N GLN A 145 2.78 -5.73 0.40
CA GLN A 145 3.12 -5.55 1.81
C GLN A 145 3.02 -4.08 2.24
N LEU A 146 2.92 -3.85 3.54
CA LEU A 146 2.90 -2.53 4.16
C LEU A 146 3.43 -2.57 5.59
N TRP A 147 3.78 -1.39 6.09
CA TRP A 147 4.01 -1.15 7.51
C TRP A 147 2.94 -0.20 8.05
N VAL A 148 2.47 -0.48 9.25
CA VAL A 148 1.49 0.36 9.94
C VAL A 148 1.83 0.42 11.43
N ASP A 149 1.67 1.60 12.04
CA ASP A 149 1.81 1.80 13.48
C ASP A 149 0.75 0.95 14.21
N GLU A 150 1.16 0.20 15.23
CA GLU A 150 0.29 -0.70 15.99
C GLU A 150 -0.92 0.06 16.58
N GLY A 151 -0.72 1.31 17.02
CA GLY A 151 -1.75 2.19 17.56
C GLY A 151 -2.75 2.70 16.52
N ARG A 152 -2.49 2.54 15.22
CA ARG A 152 -3.41 2.95 14.13
C ARG A 152 -4.47 1.90 13.84
N GLY A 153 -5.28 1.58 14.84
CA GLY A 153 -6.32 0.54 14.76
C GLY A 153 -7.28 0.70 13.57
N ALA A 154 -7.64 1.93 13.19
CA ALA A 154 -8.49 2.16 12.02
C ALA A 154 -7.84 1.73 10.70
N ALA A 155 -6.54 2.01 10.51
CA ALA A 155 -5.80 1.60 9.32
C ALA A 155 -5.59 0.08 9.28
N ARG A 156 -5.22 -0.52 10.43
CA ARG A 156 -5.10 -1.98 10.58
C ARG A 156 -6.39 -2.71 10.20
N ARG A 157 -7.55 -2.22 10.65
CA ARG A 157 -8.87 -2.77 10.27
C ARG A 157 -9.14 -2.67 8.77
N VAL A 158 -8.72 -1.59 8.10
CA VAL A 158 -8.85 -1.48 6.64
C VAL A 158 -8.06 -2.60 5.97
N TYR A 159 -6.77 -2.77 6.33
CA TYR A 159 -5.91 -3.78 5.72
C TYR A 159 -6.38 -5.21 6.01
N ALA A 160 -6.77 -5.51 7.24
CA ALA A 160 -7.33 -6.82 7.62
C ALA A 160 -8.58 -7.16 6.78
N ARG A 161 -9.51 -6.20 6.58
CA ARG A 161 -10.69 -6.38 5.70
C ARG A 161 -10.33 -6.60 4.23
N CYS A 162 -9.13 -6.23 3.82
CA CYS A 162 -8.60 -6.44 2.48
C CYS A 162 -7.82 -7.76 2.34
N GLY A 163 -7.79 -8.60 3.39
CA GLY A 163 -7.09 -9.89 3.40
C GLY A 163 -5.61 -9.81 3.76
N PHE A 164 -5.13 -8.66 4.24
CA PHE A 164 -3.76 -8.56 4.76
C PHE A 164 -3.66 -9.25 6.12
N VAL A 165 -2.62 -10.05 6.30
CA VAL A 165 -2.28 -10.71 7.56
C VAL A 165 -1.07 -10.05 8.19
N GLU A 166 -1.04 -9.97 9.53
CA GLU A 166 0.12 -9.48 10.28
C GLU A 166 1.19 -10.57 10.32
N VAL A 167 2.43 -10.23 9.96
CA VAL A 167 3.52 -11.22 9.83
C VAL A 167 4.75 -10.85 10.64
N GLU A 168 4.87 -9.60 11.10
CA GLU A 168 6.03 -9.12 11.84
C GLU A 168 5.67 -7.91 12.69
N ARG A 169 6.34 -7.77 13.84
CA ARG A 169 6.30 -6.60 14.71
C ARG A 169 7.72 -6.13 14.98
N VAL A 170 7.95 -4.82 14.87
CA VAL A 170 9.24 -4.19 15.12
C VAL A 170 9.04 -3.05 16.12
N GLU A 171 9.64 -3.19 17.30
CA GLU A 171 9.62 -2.15 18.32
C GLU A 171 10.30 -0.88 17.82
N ALA A 172 9.79 0.27 18.26
CA ALA A 172 10.32 1.59 17.93
C ALA A 172 10.49 1.90 16.42
N TYR A 173 9.81 1.19 15.52
CA TYR A 173 9.90 1.38 14.07
C TYR A 173 9.54 2.81 13.62
N TYR A 174 8.52 3.42 14.24
CA TYR A 174 8.10 4.80 13.97
C TYR A 174 8.64 5.81 15.00
N GLY A 175 9.65 5.41 15.77
CA GLY A 175 10.21 6.15 16.90
C GLY A 175 9.86 5.53 18.26
N PRO A 176 10.42 6.07 19.36
CA PRO A 176 10.25 5.51 20.70
C PRO A 176 8.78 5.26 21.06
N GLY A 177 8.48 4.06 21.53
CA GLY A 177 7.12 3.65 21.93
C GLY A 177 6.13 3.41 20.78
N ARG A 178 6.58 3.45 19.52
CA ARG A 178 5.71 3.26 18.34
C ARG A 178 6.11 2.03 17.53
N THR A 179 5.52 0.89 17.89
CA THR A 179 5.71 -0.40 17.23
C THR A 179 5.17 -0.36 15.80
N GLY A 180 5.96 -0.84 14.86
CA GLY A 180 5.54 -1.08 13.48
C GLY A 180 5.06 -2.51 13.31
N VAL A 181 3.92 -2.68 12.67
CA VAL A 181 3.37 -3.98 12.27
C VAL A 181 3.50 -4.11 10.76
N ARG A 182 4.19 -5.15 10.29
CA ARG A 182 4.21 -5.50 8.87
C ARG A 182 3.01 -6.36 8.54
N MET A 183 2.28 -5.98 7.50
CA MET A 183 1.18 -6.77 6.98
C MET A 183 1.39 -7.13 5.52
N VAL A 184 0.94 -8.32 5.11
CA VAL A 184 1.13 -8.87 3.76
C VAL A 184 -0.16 -9.48 3.25
N VAL A 185 -0.40 -9.37 1.93
CA VAL A 185 -1.39 -10.17 1.20
C VAL A 185 -0.74 -10.74 -0.05
N GLU A 186 -0.92 -12.04 -0.28
CA GLU A 186 -0.47 -12.71 -1.49
C GLU A 186 -1.42 -12.37 -2.66
N LEU A 187 -0.85 -12.23 -3.86
CA LEU A 187 -1.58 -11.82 -5.07
C LEU A 187 -2.00 -13.05 -5.89
#